data_AF-A0A7K0G526-F1
#
_entry.id   AF-A0A7K0G526-F1
#
_cell.length_a   1.000
_cell.length_b   1.000
_cell.length_c   1.000
_cell.angle_alpha   90.00
_cell.angle_beta   90.00
_cell.angle_gamma   90.00
#
_symmetry.space_group_name_H-M   'P 1'
#
loop_
_entity.id
_entity.type
_entity.pdbx_description
1 polymer ?
#
loop_
_entity_poly.entity_id
_entity_poly.type
_entity_poly.pdbx_seq_one_letter_code
_entity_poly.pdbx_strand_id
1 'polypeptide(L)' 'MSFWNTSGYSYHSFADLPEQDVNRLIENLTREDLIEWLSWNDPNGIYEDEQSLKEINNIMSREEGMEIMLRHINESRSIT' A
#
# COMPACT_ATOMS: atom_id res chain seq x y z
N MET A 1 0.65 9.23 -13.99
CA MET A 1 0.11 9.94 -12.82
C MET A 1 -0.27 8.88 -11.82
N SER A 2 0.16 8.98 -10.56
CA SER A 2 -0.23 7.98 -9.57
C SER A 2 -1.72 8.08 -9.23
N PHE A 3 -2.31 6.94 -8.87
CA PHE A 3 -3.69 6.87 -8.39
C PHE A 3 -3.93 7.88 -7.26
N TRP A 4 -2.97 8.02 -6.36
CA TRP A 4 -3.04 8.89 -5.18
C TRP A 4 -3.12 10.37 -5.54
N ASN A 5 -2.31 10.81 -6.50
CA ASN A 5 -2.34 12.19 -6.99
C ASN A 5 -3.66 12.54 -7.71
N THR A 6 -4.33 11.55 -8.30
CA THR A 6 -5.55 11.74 -9.10
C THR A 6 -6.83 11.60 -8.26
N SER A 7 -6.81 10.72 -7.26
CA SER A 7 -7.97 10.41 -6.42
C SER A 7 -8.19 11.42 -5.29
N GLY A 8 -7.13 12.12 -4.85
CA GLY A 8 -7.20 13.05 -3.72
C GLY A 8 -7.28 12.36 -2.35
N TYR A 9 -7.10 11.04 -2.29
CA TYR A 9 -7.02 10.32 -1.03
C TYR A 9 -5.70 10.61 -0.31
N SER A 10 -5.80 10.97 0.97
CA SER A 10 -4.69 10.90 1.92
C SER A 10 -4.66 9.53 2.61
N TYR A 11 -3.53 9.21 3.26
CA TYR A 11 -3.37 8.00 4.08
C TYR A 11 -4.56 7.73 4.99
N HIS A 12 -4.89 8.67 5.89
CA HIS A 12 -5.96 8.51 6.86
C HIS A 12 -7.31 8.32 6.18
N SER A 13 -7.60 9.13 5.14
CA SER A 13 -8.87 9.04 4.44
C SER A 13 -9.08 7.71 3.73
N PHE A 14 -8.00 7.04 3.29
CA PHE A 14 -8.08 5.74 2.63
C PHE A 14 -8.23 4.60 3.65
N ALA A 15 -7.44 4.62 4.72
CA ALA A 15 -7.48 3.60 5.77
C ALA A 15 -8.82 3.60 6.54
N ASP A 16 -9.50 4.74 6.62
CA ASP A 16 -10.79 4.91 7.30
C ASP A 16 -12.00 4.52 6.44
N LEU A 17 -11.81 4.21 5.14
CA LEU A 17 -12.91 3.77 4.28
C LEU A 17 -13.54 2.47 4.79
N PRO A 18 -14.83 2.22 4.54
CA PRO A 18 -15.43 0.91 4.78
C PRO A 18 -14.61 -0.21 4.14
N GLU A 19 -14.48 -1.35 4.81
CA GLU A 19 -13.67 -2.49 4.33
C GLU A 19 -14.00 -2.90 2.89
N GLN A 20 -15.28 -2.89 2.53
CA GLN A 20 -15.75 -3.21 1.18
C GLN A 20 -15.21 -2.24 0.12
N ASP A 21 -15.12 -0.95 0.47
CA ASP A 21 -14.61 0.09 -0.43
C ASP A 21 -13.08 -0.01 -0.55
N VAL A 22 -12.39 -0.27 0.56
CA VAL A 22 -10.93 -0.53 0.54
C VAL A 22 -10.61 -1.71 -0.37
N ASN A 23 -11.27 -2.86 -0.17
CA ASN A 23 -11.03 -4.06 -0.97
C ASN A 23 -11.24 -3.79 -2.46
N ARG A 24 -12.35 -3.13 -2.82
CA ARG A 24 -12.64 -2.76 -4.21
C ARG A 24 -11.61 -1.80 -4.81
N LEU A 25 -11.11 -0.84 -4.04
CA LEU A 25 -10.11 0.11 -4.53
C LEU A 25 -8.75 -0.56 -4.70
N ILE A 26 -8.31 -1.36 -3.71
CA ILE A 26 -7.03 -2.08 -3.75
C ILE A 26 -6.97 -3.04 -4.95
N GLU A 27 -8.08 -3.70 -5.29
CA GLU A 27 -8.18 -4.55 -6.48
C GLU A 27 -7.87 -3.82 -7.80
N ASN A 28 -7.99 -2.49 -7.84
CA ASN A 28 -7.72 -1.67 -9.02
C ASN A 28 -6.36 -0.98 -8.97
N LEU A 29 -5.62 -1.07 -7.85
CA LEU A 29 -4.30 -0.46 -7.73
C LEU A 29 -3.26 -1.25 -8.54
N THR A 30 -2.35 -0.50 -9.16
CA THR A 30 -1.14 -1.06 -9.75
C THR A 30 -0.13 -1.38 -8.65
N ARG A 31 0.89 -2.18 -8.98
CA ARG A 31 1.98 -2.49 -8.06
C ARG A 31 2.72 -1.22 -7.61
N GLU A 32 2.89 -0.27 -8.52
CA GLU A 32 3.51 1.02 -8.27
C GLU A 32 2.67 1.88 -7.32
N ASP A 33 1.34 1.89 -7.47
CA ASP A 33 0.46 2.57 -6.53
C ASP A 33 0.55 1.94 -5.12
N LEU A 34 0.66 0.61 -5.03
CA LEU A 34 0.83 -0.09 -3.76
C LEU A 34 2.16 0.27 -3.10
N ILE A 35 3.27 0.27 -3.86
CA ILE A 35 4.59 0.67 -3.38
C ILE A 35 4.55 2.11 -2.86
N GLU A 36 3.96 3.04 -3.61
CA GLU A 36 3.85 4.45 -3.19
C GLU A 36 3.14 4.60 -1.85
N TRP A 37 2.00 3.91 -1.67
CA TRP A 37 1.26 3.97 -0.41
C TRP A 37 2.02 3.30 0.74
N LEU A 38 2.65 2.14 0.49
CA LEU A 38 3.43 1.43 1.49
C LEU A 38 4.64 2.24 1.95
N SER A 39 5.37 2.88 1.03
CA SER A 39 6.49 3.76 1.33
C SER A 39 6.06 5.04 2.06
N TRP A 40 4.84 5.53 1.83
CA TRP A 40 4.29 6.62 2.64
C TRP A 40 3.95 6.18 4.06
N ASN A 41 3.42 4.96 4.22
CA ASN A 41 3.01 4.41 5.51
C ASN A 41 4.20 3.98 6.38
N ASP A 42 5.18 3.29 5.79
CA ASP A 42 6.42 2.90 6.45
C ASP A 42 7.62 3.40 5.62
N PRO A 43 8.13 4.62 5.91
CA PRO A 43 9.29 5.17 5.21
C PRO A 43 10.58 4.36 5.36
N ASN A 44 10.64 3.43 6.32
CA ASN A 44 11.78 2.53 6.49
C ASN A 44 11.55 1.16 5.82
N GLY A 45 10.35 0.92 5.28
CA GLY A 45 10.01 -0.30 4.60
C GLY A 45 10.77 -0.46 3.28
N ILE A 46 11.06 -1.70 2.92
CA ILE A 46 11.80 -2.05 1.71
C ILE A 46 10.78 -2.54 0.68
N TYR A 47 10.30 -1.60 -0.16
CA TYR A 47 9.25 -1.87 -1.15
C TYR A 47 9.67 -1.55 -2.58
N GLU A 48 10.53 -0.54 -2.77
CA GLU A 48 11.02 -0.17 -4.10
C GLU A 48 11.99 -1.22 -4.65
N ASP A 49 11.92 -1.47 -5.97
CA ASP A 49 12.67 -2.56 -6.62
C ASP A 49 14.19 -2.43 -6.41
N GLU A 50 14.73 -1.21 -6.54
CA GLU A 50 16.17 -0.96 -6.38
C GLU A 50 16.65 -1.32 -4.96
N GLN A 51 15.92 -0.84 -3.95
CA GLN A 51 16.24 -1.13 -2.55
C GLN A 51 16.00 -2.60 -2.22
N SER A 52 14.91 -3.19 -2.70
CA SER A 52 14.54 -4.58 -2.42
C SER A 52 15.52 -5.57 -3.03
N LEU A 53 15.96 -5.34 -4.28
CA LEU A 53 17.01 -6.15 -4.90
C LEU A 53 18.34 -6.06 -4.15
N LYS A 54 18.69 -4.89 -3.64
CA LYS A 54 19.95 -4.66 -2.93
C LYS A 54 19.97 -5.30 -1.53
N GLU A 55 18.89 -5.14 -0.76
CA GLU A 55 18.86 -5.52 0.65
C GLU A 55 18.38 -6.95 0.87
N ILE A 56 17.40 -7.41 0.06
CA ILE A 56 16.74 -8.72 0.26
C ILE A 56 16.73 -9.61 -1.00
N ASN A 57 17.29 -9.14 -2.13
CA ASN A 57 17.34 -9.85 -3.41
C ASN A 57 15.98 -10.40 -3.85
N ASN A 58 14.93 -9.60 -3.64
CA ASN A 58 13.56 -9.91 -4.03
C ASN A 58 12.87 -8.66 -4.61
N ILE A 59 11.88 -8.87 -5.47
CA ILE A 59 10.98 -7.82 -5.93
C ILE A 59 9.58 -8.18 -5.46
N MET A 60 8.93 -7.25 -4.77
CA MET A 60 7.56 -7.42 -4.31
C MET A 60 6.61 -7.49 -5.52
N SER A 61 5.81 -8.55 -5.58
CA SER A 61 4.70 -8.70 -6.52
C SER A 61 3.52 -7.80 -6.16
N ARG A 62 2.56 -7.68 -7.08
CA ARG A 62 1.34 -6.91 -6.82
C ARG A 62 0.52 -7.55 -5.69
N GLU A 63 0.38 -8.86 -5.73
CA GLU A 63 -0.39 -9.64 -4.76
C GLU A 63 0.19 -9.50 -3.35
N GLU A 64 1.52 -9.61 -3.21
CA GLU A 64 2.21 -9.36 -1.93
C GLU A 64 1.98 -7.93 -1.43
N GLY A 65 2.06 -6.94 -2.32
CA GLY A 65 1.78 -5.54 -1.97
C GLY A 65 0.36 -5.33 -1.45
N MET A 66 -0.64 -5.99 -2.08
CA MET A 66 -2.02 -5.96 -1.62
C MET A 66 -2.16 -6.58 -0.22
N GLU A 67 -1.55 -7.74 0.02
CA GLU A 67 -1.60 -8.42 1.32
C GLU A 67 -0.96 -7.58 2.44
N ILE A 68 0.20 -6.97 2.18
CA ILE A 68 0.89 -6.10 3.15
C ILE A 68 0.02 -4.87 3.46
N MET A 69 -0.53 -4.22 2.43
CA MET A 69 -1.37 -3.04 2.59
C MET A 69 -2.63 -3.36 3.41
N LEU A 70 -3.34 -4.45 3.09
CA LEU A 70 -4.51 -4.89 3.83
C LEU A 70 -4.19 -5.20 5.30
N ARG A 71 -3.04 -5.85 5.55
CA ARG A 71 -2.58 -6.12 6.91
C ARG A 71 -2.38 -4.83 7.69
N HIS A 72 -1.68 -3.84 7.13
CA HIS A 72 -1.44 -2.55 7.80
C HIS A 72 -2.74 -1.79 8.11
N ILE A 73 -3.69 -1.80 7.17
CA ILE A 73 -5.01 -1.17 7.39
C ILE A 73 -5.76 -1.87 8.52
N ASN A 74 -5.78 -3.20 8.55
CA ASN A 74 -6.47 -3.96 9.59
C ASN A 74 -5.83 -3.82 10.97
N GLU A 75 -4.50 -3.78 11.03
CA GLU A 75 -3.75 -3.52 12.26
C GLU A 75 -4.06 -2.12 12.80
N SER A 76 -4.10 -1.11 11.93
CA SER A 76 -4.42 0.28 12.31
C SER A 76 -5.83 0.39 12.91
N ARG A 77 -6.81 -0.33 12.36
CA ARG A 77 -8.19 -0.34 12.86
C ARG A 77 -8.36 -1.07 14.18
N SER A 78 -7.55 -2.11 14.43
CA SER A 78 -7.64 -2.94 15.63
C SER A 78 -7.09 -2.27 16.90
N ILE A 79 -6.40 -1.13 16.74
CA ILE A 79 -5.80 -0.36 17.85
C ILE A 79 -6.76 0.74 18.36
N THR A 80 -7.92 0.94 17.72
CA THR A 80 -8.99 1.87 18.09
C THR A 80 -10.13 1.19 18.84
#